data_AF-A0A846MMC9-F1
#
_entry.id   AF-A0A846MMC9-F1
#
_cell.length_a   1.000
_cell.length_b   1.000
_cell.length_c   1.000
_cell.angle_alpha   90.00
_cell.angle_beta   90.00
_cell.angle_gamma   90.00
#
_symmetry.space_group_name_H-M   'P 1'
#
loop_
_entity.id
_entity.type
_entity.pdbx_description
1 polymer ?
#
loop_
_entity_poly.entity_id
_entity_poly.type
_entity_poly.pdbx_seq_one_letter_code
_entity_poly.pdbx_strand_id
1 'polypeptide(L)' 'MKHLTVKQRYTISVMLQKGYTQKQIAEAIGKHKSTVSREIRRNCDARNGAYRY' A
#
# COMPACT_ATOMS: atom_id res chain seq x y z
N MET A 1 -10.27 -11.08 -9.82
CA MET A 1 -9.15 -10.54 -9.00
C MET A 1 -9.78 -9.63 -7.94
N LYS A 2 -9.67 -9.92 -6.63
CA LYS A 2 -10.27 -9.04 -5.60
C LYS A 2 -9.43 -7.77 -5.46
N HIS A 3 -9.99 -6.65 -5.90
CA HIS A 3 -9.38 -5.32 -5.73
C HIS A 3 -9.20 -4.98 -4.25
N LEU A 4 -8.24 -4.11 -3.96
CA LEU A 4 -8.09 -3.54 -2.63
C LEU A 4 -9.29 -2.65 -2.32
N THR A 5 -9.85 -2.79 -1.13
CA THR A 5 -10.92 -1.90 -0.67
C THR A 5 -10.35 -0.52 -0.35
N VAL A 6 -11.22 0.49 -0.27
CA VAL A 6 -10.87 1.85 0.17
C VAL A 6 -10.14 1.79 1.52
N LYS A 7 -10.69 1.03 2.47
CA LYS A 7 -10.09 0.82 3.80
C LYS A 7 -8.66 0.26 3.70
N GLN A 8 -8.44 -0.74 2.85
CA GLN A 8 -7.11 -1.35 2.69
C GLN A 8 -6.10 -0.36 2.09
N ARG A 9 -6.50 0.43 1.10
CA ARG A 9 -5.61 1.42 0.49
C ARG A 9 -5.30 2.58 1.43
N TYR A 10 -6.27 3.01 2.23
CA TYR A 10 -6.05 3.97 3.31
C TYR A 10 -5.06 3.43 4.34
N THR A 11 -5.22 2.17 4.76
CA THR A 11 -4.26 1.49 5.65
C THR A 11 -2.86 1.44 5.03
N ILE A 12 -2.73 1.13 3.73
CA ILE A 12 -1.44 1.18 3.03
C ILE A 12 -0.82 2.58 3.13
N SER A 13 -1.58 3.65 2.85
CA SER A 13 -1.04 5.03 2.89
C SER A 13 -0.57 5.42 4.28
N VAL A 14 -1.40 5.23 5.31
CA VAL A 14 -1.07 5.58 6.70
C VAL A 14 0.13 4.79 7.21
N MET A 15 0.17 3.48 6.98
CA MET A 15 1.28 2.66 7.45
C MET A 15 2.57 2.96 6.67
N LEU A 16 2.50 3.23 5.37
CA LEU A 16 3.69 3.59 4.61
C LEU A 16 4.28 4.92 5.09
N GLN A 17 3.42 5.92 5.38
CA GLN A 17 3.85 7.21 5.96
C GLN A 17 4.49 7.04 7.35
N LYS A 18 4.06 6.05 8.12
CA LYS A 18 4.64 5.69 9.42
C LYS A 18 5.93 4.85 9.33
N GLY A 19 6.42 4.56 8.12
CA GLY A 19 7.67 3.83 7.90
C GLY A 19 7.56 2.31 8.00
N TYR A 20 6.35 1.73 8.00
CA TYR A 20 6.20 0.27 8.01
C TYR A 20 6.64 -0.35 6.69
N THR A 21 7.17 -1.58 6.77
CA THR A 21 7.56 -2.34 5.59
C THR A 21 6.33 -2.85 4.82
N GLN A 22 6.47 -3.04 3.51
CA GLN A 22 5.39 -3.60 2.68
C GLN A 22 4.92 -4.99 3.14
N LYS A 23 5.79 -5.76 3.82
CA LYS A 23 5.44 -7.05 4.42
C LYS A 23 4.45 -6.88 5.58
N GLN A 24 4.78 -5.98 6.53
CA GLN A 24 3.91 -5.67 7.67
C GLN A 24 2.56 -5.09 7.21
N ILE A 25 2.59 -4.22 6.19
CA ILE A 25 1.37 -3.66 5.60
C ILE A 25 0.50 -4.77 5.00
N ALA A 26 1.12 -5.71 4.27
CA ALA A 26 0.42 -6.82 3.64
C ALA A 26 -0.23 -7.75 4.67
N GLU A 27 0.47 -8.05 5.76
CA GLU A 27 -0.05 -8.80 6.91
C GLU A 27 -1.25 -8.07 7.55
N ALA A 28 -1.15 -6.76 7.77
CA ALA A 28 -2.22 -5.94 8.37
C ALA A 28 -3.51 -5.90 7.54
N ILE A 29 -3.41 -5.91 6.20
CA ILE A 29 -4.58 -5.86 5.30
C ILE A 29 -5.03 -7.25 4.81
N GLY A 30 -4.37 -8.33 5.24
CA GLY A 30 -4.66 -9.70 4.82
C GLY A 30 -4.44 -9.93 3.32
N LYS A 31 -3.34 -9.41 2.77
CA LYS A 31 -2.98 -9.54 1.35
C LYS A 31 -1.55 -10.02 1.18
N HIS A 32 -1.21 -10.41 -0.04
CA HIS A 32 0.16 -10.76 -0.38
C HIS A 32 1.02 -9.50 -0.54
N LYS A 33 2.29 -9.57 -0.14
CA LYS A 33 3.27 -8.46 -0.30
C LYS A 33 3.35 -7.92 -1.72
N SER A 34 3.20 -8.79 -2.74
CA SER A 34 3.23 -8.35 -4.15
C SER A 34 1.99 -7.56 -4.56
N THR A 35 0.87 -7.67 -3.84
CA THR A 35 -0.32 -6.84 -4.06
C THR A 35 -0.05 -5.42 -3.57
N VAL A 36 0.52 -5.27 -2.37
CA VAL A 36 0.90 -3.96 -1.81
C VAL A 36 1.97 -3.29 -2.68
N SER A 37 3.01 -4.03 -3.08
CA SER A 37 4.06 -3.52 -3.96
C SER A 37 3.52 -3.01 -5.29
N ARG A 38 2.64 -3.77 -5.95
CA ARG A 38 2.01 -3.34 -7.22
C ARG A 38 1.11 -2.13 -7.04
N GLU A 39 0.34 -2.07 -5.96
CA GLU A 39 -0.52 -0.92 -5.67
C GLU A 39 0.30 0.35 -5.47
N ILE A 40 1.33 0.29 -4.62
CA ILE A 40 2.21 1.43 -4.36
C ILE A 40 2.87 1.89 -5.65
N ARG A 41 3.48 0.98 -6.41
CA ARG A 41 4.17 1.32 -7.66
C ARG A 41 3.25 1.93 -8.72
N ARG A 42 1.97 1.53 -8.76
CA ARG A 42 1.01 2.04 -9.75
C ARG A 42 0.48 3.44 -9.41
N ASN A 43 0.39 3.76 -8.13
CA ASN A 43 -0.29 4.96 -7.65
C ASN A 43 0.61 5.91 -6.84
N CYS A 44 1.91 5.63 -6.74
CA CYS A 44 2.86 6.58 -6.16
C CYS A 44 3.12 7.75 -7.12
N ASP A 45 3.30 8.93 -6.56
CA ASP A 45 3.75 10.10 -7.30
C ASP A 45 5.14 9.83 -7.88
N ALA A 46 5.28 9.93 -9.21
CA ALA A 46 6.51 9.64 -9.92
C ALA A 46 7.65 10.64 -9.59
N ARG A 47 7.34 11.81 -9.02
CA ARG A 47 8.32 12.86 -8.70
C ARG A 47 9.01 12.63 -7.36
N ASN A 48 8.28 12.10 -6.37
CA ASN A 48 8.76 11.97 -4.99
C ASN A 48 8.55 10.57 -4.37
N GLY A 49 7.93 9.64 -5.10
CA GLY A 49 7.63 8.28 -4.64
C GLY A 49 6.53 8.20 -3.58
N ALA A 50 5.85 9.31 -3.26
CA ALA A 50 4.84 9.33 -2.21
C ALA A 50 3.56 8.63 -2.68
N TYR A 51 3.07 7.71 -1.85
CA TYR A 51 1.78 7.07 -2.04
C TYR A 51 0.75 7.73 -1.11
N ARG A 52 -0.20 8.46 -1.71
CA ARG A 52 -1.25 9.21 -1.01
C ARG A 52 -2.61 8.72 -1.50
N TYR A 53 -3.31 7.96 -0.65
CA TYR A 53 -4.67 7.46 -0.87
C TYR A 53 -5.46 7.69 0.40
#